data_AF-A0A7C7VLY9-F1
#
_entry.id   AF-A0A7C7VLY9-F1
#
_cell.length_a   1.000
_cell.length_b   1.000
_cell.length_c   1.000
_cell.angle_alpha   90.00
_cell.angle_beta   90.00
_cell.angle_gamma   90.00
#
_symmetry.space_group_name_H-M   'P 1'
#
loop_
_entity.id
_entity.type
_entity.pdbx_description
1 polymer ?
#
loop_
_entity_poly.entity_id
_entity_poly.type
_entity_poly.pdbx_seq_one_letter_code
_entity_poly.pdbx_strand_id
1 'polypeptide(L)' 'GFKPELVKAKNTSRTCPICGEVSKPNGHIFGCRKCGFQADRHLIAAWNIAAKLPMWGALPLPPKATYEALAEVERIVIKC' A
#
# COMPACT_ATOMS: atom_id res chain seq x y z
N GLY A 1 -0.03 15.96 -23.33
CA GLY A 1 -1.09 15.69 -22.33
C GLY A 1 -0.73 14.46 -21.53
N PHE A 2 -1.08 14.40 -20.25
CA PHE A 2 -0.86 13.22 -19.41
C PHE A 2 -1.79 12.08 -19.83
N LYS A 3 -1.26 10.85 -19.97
CA LYS A 3 -2.04 9.66 -20.36
C LYS A 3 -2.05 8.66 -19.19
N PRO A 4 -3.15 8.57 -18.41
CA PRO A 4 -3.23 7.63 -17.30
C PRO A 4 -3.39 6.19 -17.77
N GLU A 5 -2.80 5.25 -17.04
CA GLU A 5 -3.09 3.82 -17.17
C GLU A 5 -4.22 3.43 -16.20
N LEU A 6 -5.21 2.69 -16.71
CA LEU A 6 -6.37 2.28 -15.93
C LEU A 6 -6.12 0.93 -15.26
N VAL A 7 -6.11 0.91 -13.93
CA VAL A 7 -5.91 -0.31 -13.14
C VAL A 7 -7.23 -0.82 -12.56
N LYS A 8 -7.44 -2.14 -12.57
CA LYS A 8 -8.61 -2.77 -11.94
C LYS A 8 -8.60 -2.55 -10.42
N ALA A 9 -9.53 -1.74 -9.92
CA ALA A 9 -9.65 -1.36 -8.51
C ALA A 9 -10.33 -2.42 -7.61
N LYS A 10 -10.75 -3.57 -8.16
CA LYS A 10 -11.44 -4.60 -7.37
C LYS A 10 -10.56 -5.06 -6.21
N ASN A 11 -11.15 -5.06 -5.00
CA ASN A 11 -10.55 -5.47 -3.72
C ASN A 11 -9.32 -4.66 -3.26
N THR A 12 -8.97 -3.53 -3.87
CA THR A 12 -7.77 -2.77 -3.48
C THR A 12 -7.89 -2.15 -2.09
N SER A 13 -9.08 -1.70 -1.68
CA SER A 13 -9.34 -1.16 -0.33
C SER A 13 -9.61 -2.21 0.74
N ARG A 14 -9.60 -3.49 0.36
CA ARG A 14 -10.01 -4.62 1.20
C ARG A 14 -8.90 -5.64 1.41
N THR A 15 -7.80 -5.53 0.68
CA THR A 15 -6.70 -6.49 0.73
C THR A 15 -5.61 -5.92 1.64
N CYS A 16 -5.20 -6.70 2.63
CA CYS A 16 -4.08 -6.31 3.49
C CYS A 16 -2.80 -6.24 2.65
N PRO A 17 -2.09 -5.09 2.62
CA PRO A 17 -0.84 -4.95 1.86
C PRO A 17 0.31 -5.77 2.46
N ILE A 18 0.20 -6.19 3.73
CA ILE A 18 1.22 -6.94 4.45
C ILE A 18 1.08 -8.46 4.23
N CYS A 19 -0.13 -9.01 4.44
CA CYS A 19 -0.34 -10.46 4.46
C CYS A 19 -1.32 -10.99 3.39
N GLY A 20 -1.90 -10.11 2.57
CA GLY A 20 -2.83 -10.47 1.50
C GLY A 20 -4.26 -10.82 1.93
N GLU A 21 -4.55 -10.84 3.23
CA GLU A 21 -5.88 -11.17 3.74
C GLU A 21 -6.94 -10.16 3.27
N VAL A 22 -8.08 -10.65 2.77
CA VAL A 22 -9.19 -9.79 2.35
C VAL A 22 -10.15 -9.58 3.52
N SER A 23 -10.12 -8.39 4.11
CA SER A 23 -10.99 -8.02 5.23
C SER A 23 -12.09 -7.05 4.78
N LYS A 24 -13.21 -7.06 5.51
CA LYS A 24 -14.28 -6.07 5.31
C LYS A 24 -13.89 -4.79 6.07
N PRO A 25 -13.75 -3.63 5.41
CA PRO A 25 -13.39 -2.38 6.06
C PRO A 25 -14.53 -1.93 7.00
N ASN A 26 -14.17 -1.24 8.08
CA ASN A 26 -15.11 -0.65 9.01
C ASN A 26 -15.10 0.88 8.83
N GLY A 27 -15.99 1.40 7.98
CA GLY A 27 -16.01 2.82 7.64
C GLY A 27 -14.77 3.24 6.83
N HIS A 28 -13.99 4.18 7.38
CA HIS A 28 -12.76 4.71 6.77
C HIS A 28 -11.51 3.91 7.12
N ILE A 29 -11.55 3.14 8.21
CA ILE A 29 -10.41 2.34 8.67
C ILE A 29 -10.53 0.91 8.12
N PHE A 30 -9.43 0.43 7.56
CA PHE A 30 -9.22 -0.98 7.29
C PHE A 30 -8.51 -1.61 8.48
N GLY A 31 -9.03 -2.74 8.97
CA GLY A 31 -8.36 -3.56 9.97
C GLY A 31 -8.22 -4.99 9.47
N CYS A 32 -6.98 -5.47 9.43
CA CYS A 32 -6.68 -6.86 9.09
C CYS A 32 -6.89 -7.75 10.31
N ARG A 33 -7.79 -8.74 10.20
CA ARG A 33 -8.04 -9.72 11.27
C ARG A 33 -6.93 -10.76 11.45
N LYS A 34 -6.05 -10.90 10.46
CA LYS A 34 -4.98 -11.91 10.44
C LYS A 34 -3.69 -11.40 11.07
N CYS A 35 -3.20 -10.23 10.66
CA CYS A 35 -1.92 -9.68 11.12
C CYS A 35 -2.06 -8.42 12.00
N GLY A 36 -3.29 -7.96 12.27
CA GLY A 36 -3.53 -6.78 13.12
C GLY A 36 -3.26 -5.43 12.47
N PHE A 37 -2.79 -5.38 11.22
CA PHE A 37 -2.51 -4.13 10.50
C PHE A 37 -3.77 -3.24 10.38
N GLN A 38 -3.63 -1.97 10.72
CA GLN A 38 -4.69 -0.96 10.59
C GLN A 38 -4.18 0.28 9.89
N ALA A 39 -4.95 0.81 8.94
CA ALA A 39 -4.67 2.07 8.27
C ALA A 39 -5.94 2.62 7.60
N ASP A 40 -5.86 3.85 7.08
CA ASP A 40 -6.92 4.40 6.24
C ASP A 40 -7.10 3.55 4.96
N ARG A 41 -8.37 3.29 4.62
CA ARG A 41 -8.72 2.41 3.49
C ARG A 41 -8.31 2.98 2.12
N HIS A 42 -8.26 4.30 1.98
CA HIS A 42 -7.86 4.96 0.73
C HIS A 42 -6.35 4.89 0.55
N LEU A 43 -5.59 5.01 1.65
CA LEU A 43 -4.14 4.77 1.64
C LEU A 43 -3.82 3.34 1.17
N ILE A 44 -4.50 2.33 1.73
CA ILE A 44 -4.32 0.94 1.33
C ILE A 44 -4.74 0.71 -0.12
N ALA A 45 -5.84 1.33 -0.57
CA ALA A 45 -6.29 1.23 -1.95
C ALA A 45 -5.23 1.79 -2.91
N ALA A 46 -4.65 2.95 -2.61
CA ALA A 46 -3.58 3.54 -3.39
C ALA A 46 -2.33 2.65 -3.42
N TRP A 47 -1.91 2.11 -2.27
CA TRP A 47 -0.80 1.18 -2.18
C TRP A 47 -1.03 -0.06 -3.05
N ASN A 48 -2.17 -0.72 -2.92
CA ASN A 48 -2.51 -1.91 -3.69
C ASN A 48 -2.69 -1.63 -5.19
N ILE A 49 -3.02 -0.41 -5.60
CA ILE A 49 -3.02 0.00 -7.01
C ILE A 49 -1.58 0.19 -7.50
N ALA A 50 -0.75 0.90 -6.72
CA ALA A 50 0.65 1.14 -7.06
C ALA A 50 1.44 -0.19 -7.18
N ALA A 51 1.17 -1.15 -6.30
CA ALA A 51 1.79 -2.48 -6.35
C ALA A 51 1.41 -3.30 -7.60
N LYS A 52 0.31 -2.97 -8.29
CA LYS A 52 -0.07 -3.60 -9.56
C LYS A 52 0.64 -2.98 -10.77
N LEU A 53 1.24 -1.81 -10.61
CA LEU A 53 1.98 -1.15 -11.68
C LEU A 53 3.40 -1.72 -11.75
N PRO A 54 3.93 -1.96 -12.96
CA PRO A 54 5.27 -2.53 -13.15
C PRO A 54 6.38 -1.66 -12.54
N MET A 55 6.09 -0.37 -12.31
CA MET A 55 7.01 0.62 -11.73
C MET A 55 7.34 0.36 -10.25
N TRP A 56 6.56 -0.45 -9.53
CA TRP A 56 6.83 -0.76 -8.11
C TRP A 56 7.83 -1.93 -7.93
N GLY A 57 8.10 -2.70 -8.99
CA GLY A 57 9.10 -3.79 -8.94
C GLY A 57 10.54 -3.35 -9.20
N ALA A 58 10.72 -2.21 -9.87
CA ALA A 58 11.99 -1.54 -10.06
C ALA A 58 11.77 -0.05 -9.78
N LEU A 59 11.85 0.30 -8.50
CA LEU A 59 12.02 1.70 -8.12
C LEU A 59 13.21 2.22 -8.93
N PRO A 60 13.11 3.31 -9.72
CA PRO A 60 14.24 3.91 -10.42
C PRO A 60 15.10 4.67 -9.42
N LEU A 61 15.30 4.08 -8.24
CA LEU A 61 16.12 4.62 -7.20
C LEU A 61 17.31 3.66 -7.04
N PRO A 62 18.53 4.20 -6.97
CA PRO A 62 19.71 3.39 -6.73
C PRO A 62 19.51 2.58 -5.42
N PRO A 63 20.08 1.37 -5.29
CA PRO A 63 19.95 0.50 -4.12
C PRO A 63 20.28 1.15 -2.76
N LYS A 64 20.94 2.33 -2.78
CA LYS A 64 21.18 3.13 -1.58
C LYS A 64 19.95 3.89 -1.07
N ALA A 65 19.05 4.32 -1.94
CA ALA A 65 17.88 5.08 -1.51
C ALA A 65 16.79 4.19 -0.90
N THR A 66 16.86 2.86 -1.09
CA THR A 66 15.83 1.94 -0.60
C THR A 66 15.89 1.76 0.91
N TYR A 67 17.07 1.75 1.55
CA TYR A 67 17.14 1.65 3.02
C TYR A 67 16.74 2.96 3.71
N GLU A 68 17.08 4.11 3.14
CA GLU A 68 16.70 5.43 3.66
C GLU A 68 15.19 5.65 3.54
N ALA A 69 14.59 5.32 2.38
CA ALA A 69 13.16 5.44 2.17
C ALA A 69 12.35 4.44 3.03
N LEU A 70 12.82 3.19 3.16
CA LEU A 70 12.17 2.21 4.03
C LEU A 70 12.27 2.63 5.51
N ALA A 71 13.42 3.16 5.96
CA ALA A 71 13.58 3.65 7.32
C ALA A 71 12.70 4.88 7.60
N GLU A 72 12.47 5.75 6.61
CA GLU A 72 11.55 6.89 6.74
C GLU A 72 10.08 6.40 6.82
N VAL A 73 9.69 5.47 5.95
CA VAL A 73 8.34 4.85 5.96
C VAL A 73 8.10 4.09 7.27
N GLU A 74 9.06 3.32 7.76
CA GLU A 74 8.98 2.64 9.05
C GLU A 74 8.89 3.64 10.22
N ARG A 75 9.65 4.75 10.18
CA ARG A 75 9.54 5.81 11.20
C ARG A 75 8.18 6.51 11.21
N ILE A 76 7.53 6.64 10.05
CA ILE A 76 6.19 7.22 9.91
C ILE A 76 5.13 6.22 10.42
N VAL A 77 5.28 4.93 10.13
CA VAL A 77 4.28 3.89 10.46
C VAL A 77 4.35 3.46 11.93
N ILE A 78 5.52 3.55 12.60
CA ILE A 78 5.70 3.12 14.00
C ILE A 78 5.26 4.20 15.03
N LYS A 79 5.03 5.45 14.60
CA LYS A 79 4.67 6.57 15.51
C LYS A 79 3.17 6.85 15.65
N CYS A 80 2.29 5.94 15.22
CA CYS A 80 0.85 6.01 15.51
C CYS A 80 0.46 5.06 16.63
#